data_AF-A0A2M7XTX7-F1
#
_entry.id   AF-A0A2M7XTX7-F1
#
_cell.length_a   1.000
_cell.length_b   1.000
_cell.length_c   1.000
_cell.angle_alpha   90.00
_cell.angle_beta   90.00
_cell.angle_gamma   90.00
#
_symmetry.space_group_name_H-M   'P 1'
#
loop_
_entity.id
_entity.type
_entity.pdbx_description
1 polymer ?
#
loop_
_entity_poly.entity_id
_entity_poly.type
_entity_poly.pdbx_seq_one_letter_code
_entity_poly.pdbx_strand_id
1 'polypeptide(L)'
;MDPQMTPWLTLKEAADYAHVSESHMRFLVKSGKVRYTRLTPESASKYLFHHTWLDAFILGFGLFPDAEQRLRQEHLTGLTAITNAVHKVLDVLQALNRGDHEYDDLH
;
A
#
# COMPACT_ATOMS: atom_id res chain seq x y z
N MET A 1 17.18 31.96 -15.14
CA MET A 1 18.22 30.91 -15.16
C MET A 1 18.58 30.69 -13.71
N ASP A 2 17.87 29.79 -13.02
CA ASP A 2 18.11 29.55 -11.60
C ASP A 2 19.10 28.40 -11.40
N PRO A 3 20.17 28.62 -10.62
CA PRO A 3 21.31 27.73 -10.56
C PRO A 3 20.94 26.50 -9.73
N GLN A 4 20.88 25.34 -10.39
CA GLN A 4 21.00 24.01 -9.79
C GLN A 4 20.36 23.85 -8.40
N MET A 5 19.03 23.90 -8.30
CA MET A 5 18.35 23.31 -7.13
C MET A 5 18.70 21.82 -7.13
N THR A 6 19.60 21.41 -6.25
CA THR A 6 19.84 19.99 -6.01
C THR A 6 18.51 19.37 -5.66
N PRO A 7 18.04 18.32 -6.37
CA PRO A 7 16.69 17.81 -6.18
C PRO A 7 16.47 17.10 -4.84
N TRP A 8 17.53 17.04 -4.02
CA TRP A 8 17.61 16.36 -2.74
C TRP A 8 17.56 17.37 -1.60
N LEU A 9 16.61 17.18 -0.71
CA LEU A 9 16.38 17.94 0.51
C LEU A 9 16.83 17.13 1.72
N THR A 10 17.41 17.80 2.71
CA THR A 10 17.68 17.22 4.04
C THR A 10 16.39 17.05 4.83
N LEU A 11 16.46 16.39 5.99
CA LEU A 11 15.31 16.25 6.89
C LEU A 11 14.67 17.60 7.26
N LYS A 12 15.49 18.60 7.56
CA LYS A 12 15.00 19.93 7.93
C LYS A 12 14.28 20.59 6.76
N GLU A 13 14.94 20.64 5.60
CA GLU A 13 14.37 21.24 4.39
C GLU A 13 13.11 20.50 3.93
N ALA A 14 13.06 19.17 4.06
CA ALA A 14 11.89 18.38 3.75
C ALA A 14 10.72 18.67 4.71
N ALA A 15 11.01 18.86 6.00
CA ALA A 15 10.00 19.22 7.00
C ALA A 15 9.43 20.62 6.73
N ASP A 16 10.30 21.58 6.42
CA ASP A 16 9.91 22.93 6.02
C ASP A 16 9.06 22.91 4.73
N TYR A 17 9.47 22.11 3.74
CA TYR A 17 8.78 21.95 2.46
C TYR A 17 7.39 21.33 2.61
N ALA A 18 7.26 20.30 3.45
CA ALA A 18 5.98 19.63 3.70
C ALA A 18 5.13 20.33 4.79
N HIS A 19 5.58 21.48 5.31
CA HIS A 19 4.93 22.23 6.38
C HIS A 19 4.61 21.38 7.64
N VAL A 20 5.53 20.50 8.02
CA VAL A 20 5.44 19.67 9.23
C VAL A 20 6.66 19.87 10.13
N SER A 21 6.56 19.49 11.40
CA SER A 21 7.74 19.54 12.28
C SER A 21 8.76 18.47 11.89
N GLU A 22 10.06 18.72 12.12
CA GLU A 22 11.12 17.72 11.89
C GLU A 22 10.85 16.39 12.63
N SER A 23 10.28 16.47 13.83
CA SER A 23 9.90 15.29 14.62
C SER A 23 8.79 14.50 13.94
N HIS A 24 7.81 15.17 13.34
CA HIS A 24 6.77 14.51 12.56
C HIS A 24 7.35 13.94 11.26
N MET A 25 8.25 14.65 10.57
CA MET A 25 8.94 14.12 9.40
C MET A 25 9.74 12.84 9.72
N ARG A 26 10.44 12.80 10.87
CA ARG A 26 11.09 11.57 11.36
C ARG A 26 10.09 10.45 11.65
N PHE A 27 8.92 10.77 12.18
CA PHE A 27 7.86 9.79 12.39
C PHE A 27 7.32 9.24 11.05
N LEU A 28 7.13 10.08 10.04
CA LEU A 28 6.72 9.67 8.69
C LEU A 28 7.76 8.75 8.02
N VAL A 29 9.04 9.04 8.22
CA VAL A 29 10.15 8.18 7.79
C VAL A 29 10.09 6.81 8.50
N LYS A 30 9.96 6.81 9.83
CA LYS A 30 9.89 5.57 10.63
C LYS A 30 8.66 4.73 10.31
N SER A 31 7.53 5.36 10.02
CA SER A 31 6.29 4.70 9.64
C SER A 31 6.23 4.27 8.17
N GLY A 32 7.26 4.58 7.38
CA GLY A 32 7.31 4.24 5.96
C GLY A 32 6.34 5.02 5.08
N LYS A 33 5.78 6.13 5.58
CA LYS A 33 4.81 6.97 4.86
C LYS A 33 5.45 7.93 3.87
N VAL A 34 6.77 8.16 3.97
CA VAL A 34 7.52 9.04 3.06
C VAL A 34 8.76 8.33 2.55
N ARG A 35 9.06 8.50 1.26
CA ARG A 35 10.24 7.91 0.62
C ARG A 35 11.47 8.75 0.94
N TYR A 36 12.58 8.09 1.24
CA TYR A 36 13.85 8.72 1.54
C TYR A 36 15.02 7.90 1.00
N THR A 37 16.17 8.53 0.86
CA THR A 37 17.47 7.88 0.67
C THR A 37 18.44 8.29 1.78
N ARG A 38 19.57 7.60 1.90
CA ARG A 38 20.63 7.91 2.88
C ARG A 38 21.90 8.29 2.14
N LEU A 39 22.56 9.36 2.60
CA LEU A 39 23.79 9.85 1.96
C LEU A 39 24.96 8.85 2.10
N THR A 40 25.04 8.15 3.24
CA THR A 40 26.01 7.07 3.47
C THR A 40 25.37 5.93 4.25
N PRO A 41 25.71 4.67 3.96
CA PRO A 41 25.19 3.51 4.69
C PRO A 41 25.65 3.49 6.17
N GLU A 42 26.81 4.09 6.47
CA GLU A 42 27.41 4.10 7.81
C GLU A 42 27.00 5.29 8.68
N SER A 43 26.49 6.39 8.11
CA SER A 43 26.01 7.52 8.90
C SER A 43 24.49 7.52 8.95
N ALA A 44 23.95 7.12 10.10
CA ALA A 44 22.52 7.14 10.42
C ALA A 44 21.85 8.53 10.31
N SER A 45 22.62 9.60 10.11
CA SER A 45 22.19 10.97 10.40
C SER A 45 21.78 11.84 9.20
N LYS A 46 21.81 11.33 7.96
CA LYS A 46 21.47 12.15 6.78
C LYS A 46 20.43 11.48 5.89
N TYR A 47 19.16 11.63 6.29
CA TYR A 47 18.02 11.39 5.42
C TYR A 47 18.01 12.45 4.31
N LEU A 48 17.82 11.98 3.09
CA LEU A 48 17.65 12.82 1.90
C LEU A 48 16.31 12.48 1.24
N PHE A 49 15.61 13.52 0.81
CA PHE A 49 14.27 13.45 0.25
C PHE A 49 14.28 14.09 -1.13
N HIS A 50 13.71 13.41 -2.12
CA HIS A 50 13.57 14.02 -3.43
C HIS A 50 12.31 14.89 -3.45
N HIS A 51 12.37 16.08 -4.08
CA HIS A 51 11.21 16.98 -4.21
C HIS A 51 9.97 16.25 -4.71
N THR A 52 10.08 15.51 -5.83
CA THR A 52 8.93 14.79 -6.41
C THR A 52 8.33 13.73 -5.48
N TRP A 53 9.09 13.19 -4.52
CA TRP A 53 8.56 12.25 -3.53
C TRP A 53 7.78 12.97 -2.45
N LEU A 54 8.23 14.15 -2.04
CA LEU A 54 7.50 15.01 -1.11
C LEU A 54 6.25 15.58 -1.79
N ASP A 55 6.32 15.98 -3.06
CA ASP A 55 5.16 16.40 -3.85
C ASP A 55 4.11 15.29 -3.90
N ALA A 56 4.52 14.06 -4.21
CA ALA A 56 3.62 12.91 -4.22
C ALA A 56 2.99 12.68 -2.83
N PHE A 57 3.75 12.86 -1.75
CA PHE A 57 3.24 12.78 -0.38
C PHE A 57 2.21 13.89 -0.07
N ILE A 58 2.54 15.15 -0.37
CA ILE A 58 1.70 16.34 -0.11
C ILE A 58 0.39 16.27 -0.91
N LEU A 59 0.47 15.84 -2.17
CA LEU A 59 -0.67 15.68 -3.06
C LEU A 59 -1.53 14.46 -2.73
N GLY A 60 -1.18 13.68 -1.69
CA GLY A 60 -1.95 12.51 -1.25
C GLY A 60 -1.78 11.28 -2.13
N PHE A 61 -0.97 11.34 -3.19
CA PHE A 61 -0.59 10.17 -3.99
C PHE A 61 0.34 9.20 -3.22
N GLY A 62 0.91 9.66 -2.10
CA GLY A 62 1.77 8.91 -1.19
C GLY A 62 1.11 8.44 0.09
N LEU A 63 -0.23 8.41 0.18
CA LEU A 63 -0.91 7.73 1.29
C LEU A 63 -0.68 6.22 1.17
N PHE A 64 0.45 5.76 1.71
CA PHE A 64 0.52 4.38 2.15
C PHE A 64 -0.58 4.19 3.20
N PRO A 65 -1.50 3.25 2.99
CA PRO A 65 -2.64 3.04 3.87
C PRO A 65 -2.14 2.99 5.30
N ASP A 66 -2.63 3.94 6.10
CA ASP A 66 -2.35 4.00 7.52
C ASP A 66 -2.56 2.61 8.11
N ALA A 67 -1.87 2.23 9.19
CA ALA A 67 -1.99 0.88 9.76
C ALA A 67 -3.46 0.46 9.99
N GLU A 68 -4.36 1.43 10.17
CA GLU A 68 -5.81 1.28 10.20
C GLU A 68 -6.46 0.83 8.87
N GLN A 69 -6.01 1.32 7.71
CA GLN A 69 -6.46 0.86 6.40
C GLN A 69 -5.95 -0.56 6.07
N ARG A 70 -4.78 -0.98 6.56
CA ARG A 70 -4.33 -2.39 6.45
C ARG A 70 -5.22 -3.33 7.27
N LEU A 71 -5.58 -2.92 8.49
CA LEU A 71 -6.54 -3.64 9.34
C LEU A 71 -7.94 -3.74 8.69
N ARG A 72 -8.38 -2.71 7.97
CA ARG A 72 -9.62 -2.76 7.17
C ARG A 72 -9.49 -3.64 5.92
N GLN A 73 -8.34 -3.68 5.26
CA GLN A 73 -8.11 -4.57 4.11
C GLN A 73 -8.08 -6.05 4.52
N GLU A 74 -7.48 -6.41 5.64
CA GLU A 74 -7.51 -7.78 6.18
C GLU A 74 -8.94 -8.24 6.52
N HIS A 75 -9.81 -7.33 6.95
CA HIS A 75 -11.22 -7.64 7.20
C HIS A 75 -12.02 -7.91 5.91
N LEU A 76 -11.69 -7.23 4.81
CA LEU A 76 -12.37 -7.38 3.51
C LEU A 76 -11.90 -8.64 2.75
N THR A 77 -10.66 -9.09 2.93
CA THR A 77 -10.17 -10.34 2.33
C THR A 77 -10.76 -11.58 3.01
N GLY A 78 -11.00 -11.52 4.33
CA GLY A 78 -11.70 -12.59 5.05
C GLY A 78 -13.14 -12.81 4.56
N LEU A 79 -13.88 -11.73 4.30
CA LEU A 79 -15.26 -11.80 3.79
C LEU A 79 -15.31 -12.32 2.35
N THR A 80 -14.40 -11.90 1.48
CA THR A 80 -14.32 -12.41 0.10
C THR A 80 -13.91 -13.89 0.04
N ALA A 81 -13.05 -14.36 0.96
CA ALA A 81 -12.72 -15.78 1.07
C ALA A 81 -13.93 -16.63 1.47
N ILE A 82 -14.73 -16.17 2.44
CA ILE A 82 -15.98 -16.84 2.84
C ILE A 82 -16.99 -16.85 1.69
N THR A 83 -17.18 -15.73 1.00
CA THR A 83 -18.08 -15.65 -0.17
C THR A 83 -17.66 -16.60 -1.30
N ASN A 84 -16.36 -16.72 -1.57
CA ASN A 84 -15.85 -17.65 -2.58
C ASN A 84 -16.00 -19.12 -2.18
N ALA A 85 -15.83 -19.44 -0.89
CA ALA A 85 -16.07 -20.79 -0.39
C ALA A 85 -17.55 -21.19 -0.49
N VAL A 86 -18.47 -20.27 -0.17
CA VAL A 86 -19.92 -20.50 -0.29
C VAL A 86 -20.32 -20.74 -1.76
N HIS A 87 -19.80 -19.96 -2.71
CA HIS A 87 -20.06 -20.18 -4.14
C HIS A 87 -19.55 -21.56 -4.61
N LYS A 88 -18.35 -21.98 -4.20
CA LYS A 88 -17.83 -23.31 -4.57
C LYS A 88 -18.68 -24.45 -4.01
N VAL A 89 -19.16 -24.34 -2.78
CA VAL A 89 -20.05 -25.35 -2.19
C VAL A 89 -21.39 -25.38 -2.93
N LEU A 90 -21.93 -24.20 -3.29
CA LEU A 90 -23.16 -24.12 -4.07
C LEU A 90 -23.01 -24.74 -5.47
N ASP A 91 -21.89 -24.50 -6.16
CA ASP A 91 -21.60 -25.12 -7.46
C ASP A 91 -21.51 -26.65 -7.36
N VAL A 92 -20.86 -27.17 -6.32
CA VAL A 92 -20.79 -28.62 -6.08
C VAL A 92 -22.16 -29.21 -5.82
N LEU A 93 -22.99 -28.55 -5.00
CA LEU A 93 -24.35 -29.01 -4.73
C LEU A 93 -25.24 -28.96 -5.99
N GLN A 94 -25.09 -27.94 -6.83
CA GLN A 94 -25.81 -27.83 -8.10
C GLN A 94 -25.32 -28.83 -9.15
N ALA A 95 -24.03 -29.20 -9.13
CA ALA A 95 -23.48 -30.24 -9.99
C ALA A 95 -23.96 -31.63 -9.57
N LEU A 96 -24.01 -31.91 -8.26
CA LEU A 96 -24.58 -33.15 -7.73
C LEU A 96 -26.09 -33.26 -8.01
N ASN A 97 -26.82 -32.15 -7.95
CA ASN A 97 -28.25 -32.12 -8.25
C ASN A 97 -28.58 -32.17 -9.77
N ARG A 98 -27.56 -32.07 -10.64
CA ARG A 98 -27.70 -32.22 -12.10
C ARG A 98 -27.33 -33.62 -12.60
N GLY A 99 -26.87 -34.51 -11.73
CA GLY A 99 -26.44 -35.87 -12.07
C GLY A 99 -27.50 -36.94 -11.84
N ASP A 100 -28.70 -36.79 -12.41
CA ASP A 100 -29.67 -37.88 -12.53
C ASP A 100 -30.52 -37.66 -13.79
N HIS A 101 -29.97 -38.05 -14.94
CA HIS A 101 -30.70 -38.56 -16.12
C HIS A 101 -29.71 -38.90 -17.23
N GLU A 102 -28.92 -39.94 -17.04
CA GLU A 102 -28.34 -40.67 -18.18
C GLU A 102 -28.20 -42.14 -17.80
N TYR A 103 -29.35 -42.82 -17.81
CA TYR A 103 -29.39 -44.27 -17.96
C TYR A 103 -30.32 -44.59 -19.13
N ASP A 104 -29.78 -45.43 -20.01
CA ASP A 104 -30.43 -46.19 -21.08
C ASP A 104 -30.89 -45.43 -22.34
N ASP A 105 -30.01 -45.45 -23.34
CA ASP A 105 -30.41 -45.86 -24.70
C ASP A 105 -29.25 -46.63 -25.35
N LEU A 106 -29.12 -47.90 -24.94
CA LEU A 106 -28.48 -48.95 -25.72
C LEU A 106 -29.61 -49.82 -26.28
N HIS A 107 -30.14 -49.49 -27.46
CA HIS A 107 -30.76 -50.47 -28.36
C HIS A 107 -30.89 -49.99 -29.80
#